data_AF-A0A7V5FFU5-F1
#
_entry.id   AF-A0A7V5FFU5-F1
#
_cell.length_a   1.000
_cell.length_b   1.000
_cell.length_c   1.000
_cell.angle_alpha   90.00
_cell.angle_beta   90.00
_cell.angle_gamma   90.00
#
_symmetry.space_group_name_H-M   'P 1'
#
loop_
_entity.id
_entity.type
_entity.pdbx_description
1 polymer ?
#
loop_
_entity_poly.entity_id
_entity_poly.type
_entity_poly.pdbx_seq_one_letter_code
_entity_poly.pdbx_strand_id
1 'polypeptide(L)'
;MKALKICAARFSLLSILFVLALEGSLKAQVTAGIAPENESISQSYPIPGSHLLWKQEQQVREYVAKHPEMFTQMKLAKPTSWNFTVGSQHAWYAVDFTTSQNYQVQSTCRAVGTNCYIFVEDSLWNTRVNQAAVDSVRVAFDLRTPANPSKGIYQMDVEAFGNPPDVDNDPRIIILILNIKDGWNGTGGYVAGYFYSFNETNQPQSN
;
A
#
# COMPACT_ATOMS: atom_id res chain seq x y z
N MET A 1 -23.45 13.34 -68.00
CA MET A 1 -23.41 14.65 -68.71
C MET A 1 -24.31 15.63 -67.96
N LYS A 2 -23.73 16.72 -67.42
CA LYS A 2 -24.31 18.04 -67.03
C LYS A 2 -25.52 18.06 -66.06
N ALA A 3 -25.64 18.94 -65.07
CA ALA A 3 -24.75 19.96 -64.49
C ALA A 3 -25.35 20.43 -63.16
N LEU A 4 -24.47 20.76 -62.22
CA LEU A 4 -24.70 21.51 -60.99
C LEU A 4 -25.11 22.96 -61.32
N LYS A 5 -26.04 23.57 -60.56
CA LYS A 5 -26.18 25.03 -60.48
C LYS A 5 -26.31 25.48 -59.03
N ILE A 6 -25.29 26.20 -58.59
CA ILE A 6 -25.16 26.99 -57.36
C ILE A 6 -25.76 28.37 -57.64
N CYS A 7 -26.45 29.00 -56.67
CA CYS A 7 -26.25 30.41 -56.39
C CYS A 7 -26.79 30.81 -55.00
N ALA A 8 -26.02 31.68 -54.34
CA ALA A 8 -26.11 32.11 -52.95
C ALA A 8 -26.66 33.54 -52.82
N ALA A 9 -26.59 34.09 -51.59
CA ALA A 9 -26.68 35.50 -51.16
C ALA A 9 -28.08 35.99 -50.69
N ARG A 10 -28.27 36.79 -49.62
CA ARG A 10 -27.38 37.52 -48.69
C ARG A 10 -28.20 38.07 -47.48
N PHE A 11 -27.58 38.07 -46.30
CA PHE A 11 -27.54 39.09 -45.23
C PHE A 11 -28.55 40.28 -45.21
N SER A 12 -29.16 40.55 -44.06
CA SER A 12 -29.28 41.94 -43.53
C SER A 12 -29.45 41.99 -41.99
N LEU A 13 -28.68 42.89 -41.38
CA LEU A 13 -28.62 43.28 -39.96
C LEU A 13 -29.71 44.31 -39.58
N LEU A 14 -29.87 44.49 -38.25
CA LEU A 14 -30.10 45.75 -37.49
C LEU A 14 -31.47 45.97 -36.79
N SER A 15 -31.47 45.65 -35.49
CA SER A 15 -31.81 46.51 -34.33
C SER A 15 -33.13 47.29 -34.25
N ILE A 16 -33.99 46.95 -33.26
CA ILE A 16 -34.70 47.93 -32.41
C ILE A 16 -34.77 47.41 -30.96
N LEU A 17 -34.35 48.29 -30.05
CA LEU A 17 -34.28 48.21 -28.60
C LEU A 17 -35.68 48.24 -27.96
N PHE A 18 -36.01 47.34 -27.03
CA PHE A 18 -37.11 47.55 -26.07
C PHE A 18 -36.70 46.99 -24.70
N VAL A 19 -36.36 47.91 -23.79
CA VAL A 19 -36.12 47.62 -22.38
C VAL A 19 -37.44 47.83 -21.65
N LEU A 20 -37.96 46.78 -21.01
CA LEU A 20 -38.99 46.89 -19.98
C LEU A 20 -38.57 46.06 -18.78
N ALA A 21 -38.45 46.76 -17.66
CA ALA A 21 -38.04 46.24 -16.37
C ALA A 21 -39.03 45.20 -15.83
N LEU A 22 -38.51 44.06 -15.39
CA LEU A 22 -39.12 43.27 -14.34
C LEU A 22 -38.09 43.08 -13.24
N GLU A 23 -38.28 43.83 -12.15
CA GLU A 23 -37.60 43.58 -10.88
C GLU A 23 -38.15 42.29 -10.28
N GLY A 24 -37.50 41.17 -10.59
CA GLY A 24 -37.72 39.91 -9.88
C GLY A 24 -37.02 40.00 -8.52
N SER A 25 -37.78 39.95 -7.43
CA SER A 25 -37.22 39.83 -6.09
C SER A 25 -36.30 38.60 -6.02
N LEU A 26 -35.00 38.83 -5.82
CA LEU A 26 -34.06 37.76 -5.48
C LEU A 26 -34.43 37.23 -4.10
N LYS A 27 -35.15 36.10 -4.04
CA LYS A 27 -35.24 35.32 -2.81
C LYS A 27 -33.86 34.76 -2.55
N ALA A 28 -33.24 35.16 -1.44
CA ALA A 28 -32.05 34.48 -0.94
C ALA A 28 -32.37 32.98 -0.83
N GLN A 29 -31.57 32.15 -1.48
CA GLN A 29 -31.66 30.71 -1.32
C GLN A 29 -31.46 30.40 0.17
N VAL A 30 -32.42 29.71 0.78
CA VAL A 30 -32.23 29.20 2.14
C VAL A 30 -31.01 28.28 2.07
N THR A 31 -29.90 28.69 2.69
CA THR A 31 -28.76 27.81 2.88
C THR A 31 -29.23 26.73 3.83
N ALA A 32 -29.63 25.59 3.28
CA ALA A 32 -29.76 24.38 4.07
C ALA A 32 -28.36 24.13 4.64
N GLY A 33 -28.19 24.35 5.94
CA GLY A 33 -27.00 23.89 6.64
C GLY A 33 -26.87 22.40 6.34
N ILE A 34 -25.73 22.00 5.79
CA ILE A 34 -25.41 20.58 5.61
C ILE A 34 -25.53 19.98 7.01
N ALA A 35 -26.45 19.03 7.20
CA ALA A 35 -26.54 18.31 8.45
C ALA A 35 -25.15 17.72 8.73
N PRO A 36 -24.61 17.85 9.96
CA PRO A 36 -23.36 17.19 10.28
C PRO A 36 -23.48 15.71 9.90
N GLU A 37 -22.49 15.20 9.19
CA GLU A 37 -22.42 13.81 8.80
C GLU A 37 -22.53 12.94 10.04
N ASN A 38 -23.72 12.38 10.25
CA ASN A 38 -23.92 11.40 11.30
C ASN A 38 -23.45 10.05 10.74
N GLU A 39 -22.13 9.88 10.63
CA GLU A 39 -21.54 8.58 10.39
C GLU A 39 -21.64 7.73 11.67
N SER A 40 -22.86 7.26 11.94
CA SER A 40 -23.08 6.13 12.84
C SER A 40 -22.82 4.81 12.10
N ILE A 41 -21.72 4.75 11.33
CA ILE A 41 -21.25 3.49 10.79
C ILE A 41 -20.07 3.07 11.66
N SER A 42 -20.29 1.97 12.36
CA SER A 42 -19.27 1.10 12.95
C SER A 42 -18.35 0.53 11.84
N GLN A 43 -17.82 1.39 10.97
CA GLN A 43 -17.01 0.98 9.84
C GLN A 43 -15.58 0.80 10.31
N SER A 44 -15.01 -0.35 9.97
CA SER A 44 -13.60 -0.60 10.23
C SER A 44 -12.74 0.10 9.20
N TYR A 45 -11.59 0.62 9.62
CA TYR A 45 -10.67 1.36 8.73
C TYR A 45 -9.22 0.89 8.92
N PRO A 46 -8.43 0.80 7.83
CA PRO A 46 -7.05 0.37 7.92
C PRO A 46 -6.18 1.46 8.55
N ILE A 47 -5.27 1.04 9.43
CA ILE A 47 -4.20 1.88 9.99
C ILE A 47 -2.83 1.27 9.64
N PRO A 48 -1.81 2.10 9.33
CA PRO A 48 -0.45 1.59 9.12
C PRO A 48 0.13 1.16 10.47
N GLY A 49 0.71 -0.03 10.61
CA GLY A 49 1.25 -0.47 11.90
C GLY A 49 2.60 0.15 12.27
N SER A 50 3.40 0.61 11.29
CA SER A 50 4.77 1.07 11.54
C SER A 50 4.86 2.21 12.55
N HIS A 51 3.90 3.14 12.56
CA HIS A 51 3.89 4.26 13.51
C HIS A 51 3.64 3.84 14.96
N LEU A 52 3.00 2.68 15.18
CA LEU A 52 2.73 2.13 16.51
C LEU A 52 3.99 1.52 17.15
N LEU A 53 5.04 1.24 16.34
CA LEU A 53 6.31 0.66 16.79
C LEU A 53 7.33 1.70 17.25
N TRP A 54 6.94 2.96 17.44
CA TRP A 54 7.88 4.07 17.67
C TRP A 54 8.82 3.85 18.86
N LYS A 55 8.36 3.19 19.94
CA LYS A 55 9.20 2.91 21.13
C LYS A 55 10.29 1.90 20.78
N GLN A 56 9.92 0.83 20.10
CA GLN A 56 10.83 -0.18 19.61
C GLN A 56 11.82 0.45 18.62
N GLU A 57 11.34 1.28 17.70
CA GLU A 57 12.16 2.04 16.76
C GLU A 57 13.17 2.96 17.47
N GLN A 58 12.83 3.59 18.60
CA GLN A 58 13.80 4.32 19.40
C GLN A 58 14.90 3.40 19.96
N GLN A 59 14.54 2.21 20.45
CA GLN A 59 15.50 1.23 20.96
C GLN A 59 16.45 0.76 19.85
N VAL A 60 15.92 0.50 18.64
CA VAL A 60 16.73 0.16 17.47
C VAL A 60 17.69 1.29 17.14
N ARG A 61 17.21 2.54 17.09
CA ARG A 61 18.05 3.71 16.83
C ARG A 61 19.16 3.87 17.86
N GLU A 62 18.85 3.76 19.15
CA GLU A 62 19.83 3.86 20.23
C GLU A 62 20.88 2.74 20.15
N TYR A 63 20.46 1.52 19.79
CA TYR A 63 21.37 0.39 19.60
C TYR A 63 22.30 0.64 18.41
N VAL A 64 21.75 0.99 17.24
CA VAL A 64 22.53 1.29 16.03
C VAL A 64 23.52 2.43 16.26
N ALA A 65 23.12 3.47 16.99
CA ALA A 65 24.00 4.60 17.32
C ALA A 65 25.19 4.19 18.20
N LYS A 66 25.01 3.18 19.08
CA LYS A 66 26.08 2.63 19.92
C LYS A 66 26.92 1.56 19.21
N HIS A 67 26.40 0.98 18.13
CA HIS A 67 27.00 -0.11 17.36
C HIS A 67 27.15 0.24 15.87
N PRO A 68 27.88 1.30 15.50
CA PRO A 68 28.05 1.69 14.09
C PRO A 68 28.73 0.60 13.24
N GLU A 69 29.48 -0.31 13.88
CA GLU A 69 30.09 -1.49 13.25
C GLU A 69 29.07 -2.52 12.77
N MET A 70 27.83 -2.51 13.28
CA MET A 70 26.80 -3.51 12.97
C MET A 70 26.61 -3.69 11.46
N PHE A 71 26.39 -2.60 10.72
CA PHE A 71 26.19 -2.68 9.26
C PHE A 71 27.43 -3.19 8.52
N THR A 72 28.62 -2.92 9.05
CA THR A 72 29.86 -3.47 8.49
C THR A 72 29.94 -4.97 8.75
N GLN A 73 29.61 -5.42 9.96
CA GLN A 73 29.58 -6.84 10.32
C GLN A 73 28.53 -7.61 9.53
N MET A 74 27.33 -7.03 9.32
CA MET A 74 26.28 -7.62 8.49
C MET A 74 26.73 -7.80 7.04
N LYS A 75 27.43 -6.82 6.47
CA LYS A 75 28.02 -6.93 5.12
C LYS A 75 29.14 -7.98 5.02
N LEU A 76 29.86 -8.23 6.12
CA LEU A 76 30.95 -9.21 6.18
C LEU A 76 30.45 -10.63 6.47
N ALA A 77 29.31 -10.77 7.14
CA ALA A 77 28.63 -12.05 7.27
C ALA A 77 28.28 -12.52 5.87
N LYS A 78 28.87 -13.64 5.42
CA LYS A 78 28.67 -14.16 4.05
C LYS A 78 27.18 -14.40 3.83
N PRO A 79 26.50 -13.54 3.07
CA PRO A 79 25.06 -13.65 2.98
C PRO A 79 24.73 -14.74 1.98
N THR A 80 23.92 -15.70 2.42
CA THR A 80 23.42 -16.79 1.58
C THR A 80 22.03 -16.37 1.12
N SER A 81 21.85 -16.20 -0.18
CA SER A 81 20.51 -15.97 -0.74
C SER A 81 19.56 -17.06 -0.24
N TRP A 82 18.35 -16.66 0.13
CA TRP A 82 17.36 -17.56 0.70
C TRP A 82 16.97 -18.70 -0.25
N ASN A 83 16.98 -18.44 -1.56
CA ASN A 83 16.63 -19.41 -2.60
C ASN A 83 15.28 -20.12 -2.35
N PHE A 84 14.30 -19.40 -1.80
CA PHE A 84 12.98 -19.96 -1.56
C PHE A 84 12.30 -20.35 -2.87
N THR A 85 11.54 -21.44 -2.82
CA THR A 85 10.69 -21.90 -3.93
C THR A 85 9.25 -21.98 -3.45
N VAL A 86 8.30 -22.07 -4.39
CA VAL A 86 6.90 -22.30 -4.01
C VAL A 86 6.81 -23.61 -3.22
N GLY A 87 6.23 -23.53 -2.02
CA GLY A 87 6.16 -24.64 -1.07
C GLY A 87 7.22 -24.62 0.03
N SER A 88 8.27 -23.78 -0.08
CA SER A 88 9.22 -23.56 1.02
C SER A 88 8.49 -23.08 2.28
N GLN A 89 8.76 -23.72 3.41
CA GLN A 89 8.20 -23.32 4.72
C GLN A 89 9.21 -22.45 5.47
N HIS A 90 8.73 -21.42 6.14
CA HIS A 90 9.56 -20.55 6.98
C HIS A 90 8.75 -19.96 8.13
N ALA A 91 9.38 -19.78 9.28
CA ALA A 91 8.79 -19.12 10.43
C ALA A 91 9.33 -17.69 10.55
N TRP A 92 8.43 -16.70 10.57
CA TRP A 92 8.79 -15.29 10.67
C TRP A 92 8.44 -14.73 12.04
N TYR A 93 9.20 -13.75 12.52
CA TYR A 93 8.80 -12.93 13.66
C TYR A 93 7.85 -11.81 13.21
N ALA A 94 6.71 -11.72 13.90
CA ALA A 94 5.73 -10.65 13.78
C ALA A 94 5.46 -9.98 15.13
N VAL A 95 4.93 -8.76 15.13
CA VAL A 95 4.63 -8.01 16.35
C VAL A 95 3.15 -8.14 16.69
N ASP A 96 2.85 -8.47 17.94
CA ASP A 96 1.52 -8.35 18.51
C ASP A 96 1.34 -6.91 19.01
N PHE A 97 0.50 -6.12 18.34
CA PHE A 97 0.28 -4.72 18.66
C PHE A 97 -0.54 -4.52 19.95
N THR A 98 -1.15 -5.57 20.50
CA THR A 98 -1.86 -5.49 21.79
C THR A 98 -0.90 -5.61 22.98
N THR A 99 0.17 -6.40 22.84
CA THR A 99 1.16 -6.66 23.90
C THR A 99 2.53 -6.06 23.63
N SER A 100 2.76 -5.54 22.41
CA SER A 100 4.05 -5.08 21.92
C SER A 100 5.16 -6.15 21.95
N GLN A 101 4.78 -7.43 21.87
CA GLN A 101 5.72 -8.57 21.90
C GLN A 101 5.85 -9.23 20.53
N ASN A 102 7.03 -9.78 20.25
CA ASN A 102 7.27 -10.60 19.07
C ASN A 102 6.68 -12.01 19.24
N TYR A 103 6.11 -12.56 18.17
CA TYR A 103 5.66 -13.95 18.09
C TYR A 103 6.04 -14.56 16.74
N GLN A 104 6.14 -15.88 16.68
CA GLN A 104 6.45 -16.60 15.45
C GLN A 104 5.18 -16.92 14.64
N VAL A 105 5.28 -16.74 13.34
CA VAL A 105 4.24 -17.03 12.34
C VAL A 105 4.75 -18.14 11.44
N GLN A 106 4.14 -19.33 11.52
CA GLN A 106 4.42 -20.41 10.59
C GLN A 106 3.79 -20.10 9.24
N SER A 107 4.59 -20.21 8.17
CA SER A 107 4.17 -19.79 6.84
C SER A 107 4.76 -20.64 5.73
N THR A 108 4.11 -20.60 4.57
CA THR A 108 4.58 -21.25 3.35
C THR A 108 4.68 -20.23 2.22
N CYS A 109 5.76 -20.29 1.43
CA CYS A 109 5.92 -19.52 0.21
C CYS A 109 4.90 -19.99 -0.84
N ARG A 110 3.99 -19.09 -1.23
CA ARG A 110 2.91 -19.36 -2.20
C ARG A 110 3.18 -18.76 -3.58
N ALA A 111 4.12 -17.84 -3.68
CA ALA A 111 4.58 -17.34 -4.97
C ALA A 111 6.02 -16.80 -4.89
N VAL A 112 6.74 -16.97 -6.00
CA VAL A 112 8.03 -16.33 -6.24
C VAL A 112 7.84 -15.38 -7.42
N GLY A 113 8.08 -14.10 -7.18
CA GLY A 113 8.06 -13.04 -8.17
C GLY A 113 9.45 -12.72 -8.72
N THR A 114 9.51 -11.70 -9.57
CA THR A 114 10.78 -11.16 -10.03
C THR A 114 11.53 -10.49 -8.89
N ASN A 115 10.82 -9.68 -8.08
CA ASN A 115 11.40 -8.90 -7.00
C ASN A 115 10.85 -9.28 -5.61
N CYS A 116 10.08 -10.37 -5.48
CA CYS A 116 9.51 -10.75 -4.19
C CYS A 116 9.37 -12.26 -3.96
N TYR A 117 9.34 -12.64 -2.68
CA TYR A 117 8.75 -13.89 -2.20
C TYR A 117 7.46 -13.56 -1.46
N ILE A 118 6.38 -14.30 -1.72
CA ILE A 118 5.11 -14.12 -1.01
C ILE A 118 4.85 -15.33 -0.12
N PHE A 119 4.99 -15.12 1.18
CA PHE A 119 4.64 -16.08 2.22
C PHE A 119 3.23 -15.82 2.72
N VAL A 120 2.52 -16.90 3.04
CA VAL A 120 1.19 -16.83 3.66
C VAL A 120 1.22 -17.63 4.94
N GLU A 121 0.71 -17.04 6.02
CA GLU A 121 0.47 -17.74 7.28
C GLU A 121 -0.37 -18.99 7.02
N ASP A 122 0.10 -20.14 7.52
CA ASP A 122 -0.48 -21.44 7.15
C ASP A 122 -1.97 -21.55 7.55
N SER A 123 -2.37 -20.91 8.65
CA SER A 123 -3.75 -20.91 9.16
C SER A 123 -4.74 -20.21 8.21
N LEU A 124 -4.25 -19.32 7.34
CA LEU A 124 -5.07 -18.50 6.43
C LEU A 124 -5.26 -19.14 5.06
N TRP A 125 -4.45 -20.16 4.73
CA TRP A 125 -4.45 -20.76 3.41
C TRP A 125 -5.75 -21.51 3.14
N ASN A 126 -6.40 -21.20 2.01
CA ASN A 126 -7.71 -21.71 1.59
C ASN A 126 -8.88 -21.41 2.55
N THR A 127 -8.68 -20.52 3.54
CA THR A 127 -9.75 -20.04 4.43
C THR A 127 -10.03 -18.56 4.20
N ARG A 128 -8.98 -17.73 4.25
CA ARG A 128 -9.05 -16.27 4.02
C ARG A 128 -8.18 -15.82 2.85
N VAL A 129 -7.13 -16.56 2.56
CA VAL A 129 -6.18 -16.27 1.47
C VAL A 129 -6.12 -17.49 0.56
N ASN A 130 -6.24 -17.26 -0.74
CA ASN A 130 -6.11 -18.29 -1.76
C ASN A 130 -5.09 -17.87 -2.83
N GLN A 131 -4.84 -18.74 -3.80
CA GLN A 131 -3.85 -18.46 -4.84
C GLN A 131 -4.18 -17.19 -5.65
N ALA A 132 -5.45 -16.93 -5.94
CA ALA A 132 -5.85 -15.73 -6.68
C ALA A 132 -5.49 -14.44 -5.94
N ALA A 133 -5.63 -14.42 -4.60
CA ALA A 133 -5.21 -13.31 -3.78
C ALA A 133 -3.67 -13.13 -3.81
N VAL A 134 -2.91 -14.22 -3.66
CA VAL A 134 -1.44 -14.20 -3.74
C VAL A 134 -0.97 -13.68 -5.11
N ASP A 135 -1.56 -14.18 -6.18
CA ASP A 135 -1.24 -13.76 -7.55
C ASP A 135 -1.55 -12.29 -7.77
N SER A 136 -2.64 -11.77 -7.18
CA SER A 136 -2.97 -10.34 -7.26
C SER A 136 -1.92 -9.47 -6.59
N VAL A 137 -1.38 -9.89 -5.43
CA VAL A 137 -0.29 -9.19 -4.74
C VAL A 137 0.98 -9.22 -5.56
N ARG A 138 1.35 -10.40 -6.10
CA ARG A 138 2.53 -10.54 -6.96
C ARG A 138 2.46 -9.64 -8.19
N VAL A 139 1.31 -9.63 -8.87
CA VAL A 139 1.08 -8.77 -10.06
C VAL A 139 1.15 -7.30 -9.67
N ALA A 140 0.55 -6.91 -8.54
CA ALA A 140 0.62 -5.55 -8.03
C ALA A 140 2.06 -5.11 -7.76
N PHE A 141 2.83 -5.98 -7.12
CA PHE A 141 4.19 -5.68 -6.71
C PHE A 141 5.17 -5.62 -7.88
N ASP A 142 5.18 -6.64 -8.74
CA ASP A 142 6.17 -6.76 -9.81
C ASP A 142 5.78 -6.04 -11.10
N LEU A 143 4.48 -5.98 -11.44
CA LEU A 143 4.07 -5.70 -12.83
C LEU A 143 3.30 -4.40 -13.00
N ARG A 144 2.25 -4.16 -12.21
CA ARG A 144 1.35 -3.02 -12.43
C ARG A 144 0.48 -2.69 -11.23
N THR A 145 0.15 -1.43 -11.04
CA THR A 145 -0.85 -0.97 -10.07
C THR A 145 -2.10 -0.43 -10.77
N PRO A 146 -3.24 -0.28 -10.08
CA PRO A 146 -4.41 0.41 -10.65
C PRO A 146 -4.10 1.84 -11.12
N ALA A 147 -3.16 2.52 -10.45
CA ALA A 147 -2.72 3.86 -10.81
C ALA A 147 -1.75 3.87 -11.99
N ASN A 148 -1.00 2.78 -12.22
CA ASN A 148 -0.05 2.68 -13.31
C ASN A 148 -0.05 1.26 -13.93
N PRO A 149 -0.59 1.09 -15.15
CA PRO A 149 -0.66 -0.23 -15.80
C PRO A 149 0.70 -0.75 -16.30
N SER A 150 1.75 0.07 -16.26
CA SER A 150 3.09 -0.23 -16.78
C SER A 150 4.15 -0.40 -15.70
N LYS A 151 3.85 -0.10 -14.43
CA LYS A 151 4.79 -0.19 -13.31
C LYS A 151 4.15 -0.80 -12.08
N GLY A 152 4.79 -1.83 -11.53
CA GLY A 152 4.45 -2.39 -10.22
C GLY A 152 4.93 -1.49 -9.08
N ILE A 153 4.55 -1.86 -7.86
CA ILE A 153 4.95 -1.17 -6.63
C ILE A 153 6.48 -1.10 -6.53
N TYR A 154 7.19 -2.22 -6.77
CA TYR A 154 8.65 -2.26 -6.64
C TYR A 154 9.34 -1.22 -7.52
N GLN A 155 8.98 -1.18 -8.81
CA GLN A 155 9.60 -0.22 -9.74
C GLN A 155 9.29 1.22 -9.35
N MET A 156 8.05 1.51 -8.94
CA MET A 156 7.67 2.85 -8.52
C MET A 156 8.45 3.31 -7.29
N ASP A 157 8.63 2.42 -6.31
CA ASP A 157 9.40 2.72 -5.10
C ASP A 157 10.88 2.89 -5.40
N VAL A 158 11.46 2.05 -6.27
CA VAL A 158 12.86 2.18 -6.69
C VAL A 158 13.12 3.49 -7.44
N GLU A 159 12.20 3.92 -8.32
CA GLU A 159 12.33 5.19 -9.03
C GLU A 159 12.23 6.41 -8.10
N ALA A 160 11.44 6.31 -7.02
CA ALA A 160 11.25 7.40 -6.07
C ALA A 160 12.35 7.45 -4.99
N PHE A 161 12.79 6.29 -4.50
CA PHE A 161 13.62 6.17 -3.30
C PHE A 161 14.99 5.50 -3.52
N GLY A 162 15.20 4.88 -4.68
CA GLY A 162 16.38 4.08 -4.99
C GLY A 162 16.22 2.59 -4.63
N ASN A 163 17.27 1.81 -4.86
CA ASN A 163 17.24 0.37 -4.62
C ASN A 163 17.08 0.06 -3.11
N PRO A 164 16.32 -0.99 -2.75
CA PRO A 164 16.29 -1.47 -1.38
C PRO A 164 17.68 -1.96 -0.94
N PRO A 165 17.95 -2.00 0.38
CA PRO A 165 19.13 -2.69 0.90
C PRO A 165 19.15 -4.16 0.45
N ASP A 166 20.32 -4.64 0.05
CA ASP A 166 20.57 -6.05 -0.30
C ASP A 166 21.71 -6.56 0.60
N VAL A 167 21.36 -6.85 1.85
CA VAL A 167 22.32 -7.30 2.87
C VAL A 167 22.55 -8.82 2.77
N ASP A 168 21.55 -9.56 2.28
CA ASP A 168 21.52 -11.02 2.21
C ASP A 168 21.86 -11.60 0.82
N ASN A 169 22.27 -10.75 -0.14
CA ASN A 169 22.52 -11.09 -1.54
C ASN A 169 21.30 -11.77 -2.21
N ASP A 170 20.09 -11.54 -1.70
CA ASP A 170 18.85 -11.90 -2.38
C ASP A 170 18.09 -10.62 -2.73
N PRO A 171 18.00 -10.24 -4.01
CA PRO A 171 17.37 -8.97 -4.40
C PRO A 171 15.84 -8.98 -4.21
N ARG A 172 15.25 -10.09 -3.74
CA ARG A 172 13.80 -10.23 -3.57
C ARG A 172 13.36 -9.82 -2.17
N ILE A 173 12.33 -9.00 -2.13
CA ILE A 173 11.64 -8.59 -0.90
C ILE A 173 10.74 -9.72 -0.40
N ILE A 174 10.81 -10.02 0.89
CA ILE A 174 9.89 -10.95 1.55
C ILE A 174 8.60 -10.21 1.92
N ILE A 175 7.47 -10.70 1.40
CA ILE A 175 6.13 -10.22 1.74
C ILE A 175 5.41 -11.31 2.51
N LEU A 176 5.05 -11.04 3.76
CA LEU A 176 4.28 -11.96 4.60
C LEU A 176 2.82 -11.51 4.69
N ILE A 177 1.91 -12.36 4.21
CA ILE A 177 0.46 -12.20 4.40
C ILE A 177 0.06 -12.98 5.65
N LEU A 178 -0.37 -12.26 6.68
CA LEU A 178 -0.72 -12.80 8.00
C LEU A 178 -1.95 -12.10 8.59
N ASN A 179 -2.51 -12.71 9.64
CA ASN A 179 -3.53 -12.09 10.46
C ASN A 179 -2.85 -11.36 11.63
N ILE A 180 -2.63 -10.06 11.46
CA ILE A 180 -1.92 -9.24 12.45
C ILE A 180 -2.72 -9.19 13.75
N LYS A 181 -2.06 -9.49 14.87
CA LYS A 181 -2.66 -9.35 16.20
C LYS A 181 -2.65 -7.87 16.59
N ASP A 182 -3.80 -7.23 16.47
CA ASP A 182 -3.97 -5.79 16.70
C ASP A 182 -5.11 -5.44 17.67
N GLY A 183 -5.83 -6.45 18.16
CA GLY A 183 -6.96 -6.27 19.08
C GLY A 183 -8.25 -5.83 18.40
N TRP A 184 -8.30 -5.82 17.07
CA TRP A 184 -9.50 -5.49 16.33
C TRP A 184 -10.60 -6.54 16.56
N ASN A 185 -11.81 -6.06 16.88
CA ASN A 185 -12.94 -6.89 17.29
C ASN A 185 -14.18 -6.75 16.38
N GLY A 186 -14.02 -6.15 15.19
CA GLY A 186 -15.12 -5.94 14.23
C GLY A 186 -15.44 -4.47 13.95
N THR A 187 -14.92 -3.54 14.76
CA THR A 187 -15.23 -2.10 14.66
C THR A 187 -13.98 -1.25 14.90
N GLY A 188 -13.88 -0.08 14.26
CA GLY A 188 -12.74 0.83 14.42
C GLY A 188 -11.50 0.48 13.61
N GLY A 189 -10.34 0.99 14.03
CA GLY A 189 -9.07 0.81 13.31
C GLY A 189 -8.51 -0.61 13.39
N TYR A 190 -7.99 -1.13 12.29
CA TYR A 190 -7.23 -2.40 12.24
C TYR A 190 -5.91 -2.21 11.49
N VAL A 191 -4.86 -2.92 11.90
CA VAL A 191 -3.54 -2.83 11.28
C VAL A 191 -3.55 -3.58 9.96
N ALA A 192 -3.36 -2.85 8.85
CA ALA A 192 -3.40 -3.43 7.50
C ALA A 192 -2.03 -3.85 6.96
N GLY A 193 -0.96 -3.51 7.67
CA GLY A 193 0.42 -3.83 7.29
C GLY A 193 1.41 -2.95 8.04
N TYR A 194 2.65 -3.41 8.14
CA TYR A 194 3.74 -2.63 8.73
C TYR A 194 5.09 -3.07 8.17
N PHE A 195 6.04 -2.16 8.29
CA PHE A 195 7.47 -2.42 8.16
C PHE A 195 8.10 -2.20 9.53
N TYR A 196 9.11 -3.00 9.87
CA TYR A 196 9.81 -2.89 11.13
C TYR A 196 11.32 -2.90 10.88
N SER A 197 11.99 -1.80 11.20
CA SER A 197 13.41 -1.61 10.86
C SER A 197 14.34 -2.58 11.57
N PHE A 198 13.89 -3.17 12.68
CA PHE A 198 14.63 -4.20 13.40
C PHE A 198 14.95 -5.43 12.54
N ASN A 199 14.12 -5.72 11.53
CA ASN A 199 14.34 -6.81 10.59
C ASN A 199 15.52 -6.58 9.63
N GLU A 200 16.09 -5.37 9.64
CA GLU A 200 17.30 -5.03 8.88
C GLU A 200 18.57 -5.16 9.74
N THR A 201 18.49 -5.86 10.88
CA THR A 201 19.60 -6.02 11.83
C THR A 201 20.01 -7.48 11.95
N ASN A 202 21.14 -7.76 12.62
CA ASN A 202 21.57 -9.13 12.93
C ASN A 202 21.20 -9.56 14.37
N GLN A 203 20.26 -8.85 15.00
CA GLN A 203 19.89 -9.09 16.38
C GLN A 203 18.92 -10.28 16.53
N PRO A 204 18.86 -10.91 17.72
CA PRO A 204 17.89 -11.97 17.97
C PRO A 204 16.46 -11.50 17.69
N GLN A 205 15.67 -12.34 17.02
CA GLN A 205 14.31 -12.05 16.56
C GLN A 205 14.20 -11.04 15.42
N SER A 206 15.33 -10.61 14.82
CA SER A 206 15.31 -10.10 13.44
C SER A 206 15.00 -11.25 12.50
N ASN A 207 14.27 -10.93 11.42
CA ASN A 207 14.11 -11.84 10.29
C ASN A 207 15.35 -11.82 9.40
#